data_AF-A0A2V9Z2W8-F1
#
_entry.id   AF-A0A2V9Z2W8-F1
#
_cell.length_a   1.000
_cell.length_b   1.000
_cell.length_c   1.000
_cell.angle_alpha   90.00
_cell.angle_beta   90.00
_cell.angle_gamma   90.00
#
_symmetry.space_group_name_H-M   'P 1'
#
loop_
_entity.id
_entity.type
_entity.pdbx_description
1 polymer ?
#
loop_
_entity_poly.entity_id
_entity_poly.type
_entity_poly.pdbx_seq_one_letter_code
_entity_poly.pdbx_strand_id
1 'polypeptide(L)'
;MILLITPAARGQECASAIELATTQPTQVASTLQDAAGHLRAKEYSAVIIDQCLVESDPDQSEQVLQHIETAIPVYVNLAVSNSERIVRGLRAALSRRRKEGLTARKAAEQLLRSELCDPLTAILLDCELALRLPNVPPAAEDKFRAIDAMARIMAECLDVDALTKVAP
;
A
#
# COMPACT_ATOMS: atom_id res chain seq x y z
N MET A 1 -2.72 -10.15 8.84
CA MET A 1 -3.03 -11.56 9.14
C MET A 1 -2.82 -12.39 7.89
N ILE A 2 -2.70 -13.72 8.00
CA ILE A 2 -2.62 -14.60 6.84
C ILE A 2 -3.86 -15.50 6.79
N LEU A 3 -4.40 -15.72 5.60
CA LEU A 3 -5.47 -16.69 5.35
C LEU A 3 -4.90 -17.87 4.58
N LEU A 4 -5.20 -19.09 5.02
CA LEU A 4 -4.90 -20.33 4.32
C LEU A 4 -6.22 -20.97 3.88
N ILE A 5 -6.44 -21.08 2.58
CA ILE A 5 -7.64 -21.68 2.00
C ILE A 5 -7.26 -23.09 1.52
N THR A 6 -7.71 -24.12 2.23
CA THR A 6 -7.44 -25.51 1.86
C THR A 6 -8.46 -26.48 2.46
N PRO A 7 -8.95 -27.46 1.67
CA PRO A 7 -9.75 -28.56 2.21
C PRO A 7 -8.86 -29.67 2.84
N ALA A 8 -7.54 -29.57 2.75
CA ALA A 8 -6.64 -30.61 3.21
C ALA A 8 -6.63 -30.70 4.75
N ALA A 9 -6.67 -31.93 5.28
CA ALA A 9 -6.66 -32.19 6.74
C ALA A 9 -5.44 -31.57 7.47
N ARG A 10 -4.33 -31.39 6.73
CA ARG A 10 -3.08 -30.76 7.20
C ARG A 10 -3.10 -29.23 7.19
N GLY A 11 -4.23 -28.60 6.89
CA GLY A 11 -4.37 -27.13 6.88
C GLY A 11 -3.95 -26.49 8.20
N GLN A 12 -4.34 -27.08 9.34
CA GLN A 12 -3.98 -26.55 10.66
C GLN A 12 -2.48 -26.66 10.96
N GLU A 13 -1.86 -27.78 10.62
CA GLU A 13 -0.39 -27.98 10.74
C GLU A 13 0.36 -26.91 9.93
N CYS A 14 -0.08 -26.68 8.69
CA CYS A 14 0.51 -25.67 7.82
C CYS A 14 0.31 -24.26 8.40
N ALA A 15 -0.88 -23.93 8.91
CA ALA A 15 -1.16 -22.65 9.53
C ALA A 15 -0.25 -22.38 10.73
N SER A 16 -0.05 -23.37 11.61
CA SER A 16 0.87 -23.23 12.75
C SER A 16 2.32 -23.01 12.29
N ALA A 17 2.78 -23.71 11.25
CA ALA A 17 4.12 -23.50 10.70
C ALA A 17 4.28 -22.10 10.07
N ILE A 18 3.24 -21.62 9.39
CA ILE A 18 3.21 -20.27 8.81
C ILE A 18 3.26 -19.20 9.91
N GLU A 19 2.44 -19.34 10.94
CA GLU A 19 2.37 -18.40 12.06
C GLU A 19 3.70 -18.33 12.80
N LEU A 20 4.31 -19.48 13.12
CA LEU A 20 5.63 -19.55 13.73
C LEU A 20 6.70 -18.85 12.87
N ALA A 21 6.64 -19.04 11.55
CA ALA A 21 7.65 -18.53 10.64
C ALA A 21 7.47 -17.05 10.27
N THR A 22 6.27 -16.50 10.39
CA THR A 22 5.94 -15.13 9.96
C THR A 22 5.58 -14.22 11.11
N THR A 23 5.37 -14.75 12.32
CA THR A 23 4.84 -14.02 13.49
C THR A 23 3.49 -13.35 13.22
N GLN A 24 2.74 -13.86 12.24
CA GLN A 24 1.43 -13.35 11.85
C GLN A 24 0.35 -14.42 12.11
N PRO A 25 -0.75 -14.06 12.77
CA PRO A 25 -1.86 -14.99 12.98
C PRO A 25 -2.33 -15.56 11.65
N THR A 26 -2.46 -16.89 11.58
CA THR A 26 -2.89 -17.59 10.38
C THR A 26 -4.25 -18.25 10.59
N GLN A 27 -5.23 -17.87 9.79
CA GLN A 27 -6.56 -18.47 9.81
C GLN A 27 -6.69 -19.51 8.69
N VAL A 28 -7.48 -20.56 8.93
CA VAL A 28 -7.74 -21.61 7.96
C VAL A 28 -9.20 -21.54 7.54
N ALA A 29 -9.44 -21.50 6.23
CA ALA A 29 -10.75 -21.69 5.64
C ALA A 29 -10.74 -22.99 4.84
N SER A 30 -11.73 -23.85 5.08
CA SER A 30 -11.82 -25.17 4.43
C SER A 30 -12.49 -25.14 3.07
N THR A 31 -13.19 -24.04 2.75
CA THR A 31 -13.94 -23.85 1.50
C THR A 31 -13.74 -22.44 0.96
N LEU A 32 -14.01 -22.24 -0.34
CA LEU A 32 -13.99 -20.91 -0.96
C LEU A 32 -15.06 -19.98 -0.35
N GLN A 33 -16.24 -20.51 -0.03
CA GLN A 33 -17.31 -19.74 0.60
C GLN A 33 -16.92 -19.21 1.99
N ASP A 34 -16.32 -20.07 2.81
CA ASP A 34 -15.80 -19.70 4.14
C ASP A 34 -14.69 -18.65 4.01
N ALA A 35 -13.77 -18.86 3.06
CA ALA A 35 -12.72 -17.89 2.76
C ALA A 35 -13.26 -16.51 2.36
N ALA A 36 -14.32 -16.45 1.55
CA ALA A 36 -14.97 -15.19 1.18
C ALA A 36 -15.56 -14.48 2.42
N GLY A 37 -16.11 -15.24 3.37
CA GLY A 37 -16.56 -14.71 4.66
C GLY A 37 -15.42 -14.07 5.46
N HIS A 38 -14.28 -14.77 5.54
CA HIS A 38 -13.06 -14.27 6.17
C HIS A 38 -12.54 -12.98 5.52
N LEU A 39 -12.42 -12.96 4.18
CA LEU A 39 -11.91 -11.81 3.43
C LEU A 39 -12.81 -10.58 3.57
N ARG A 40 -14.13 -10.75 3.67
CA ARG A 40 -15.05 -9.62 3.94
C ARG A 40 -14.96 -9.08 5.36
N ALA A 41 -14.56 -9.91 6.33
CA ALA A 41 -14.58 -9.56 7.73
C ALA A 41 -13.26 -8.95 8.23
N LYS A 42 -12.13 -9.27 7.57
CA LYS A 42 -10.79 -8.93 8.05
C LYS A 42 -9.83 -8.66 6.90
N GLU A 43 -8.83 -7.83 7.18
CA GLU A 43 -7.74 -7.57 6.25
C GLU A 43 -6.60 -8.59 6.39
N TYR A 44 -6.09 -9.03 5.23
CA TYR A 44 -4.98 -9.98 5.16
C TYR A 44 -3.79 -9.38 4.41
N SER A 45 -2.58 -9.75 4.84
CA SER A 45 -1.35 -9.40 4.13
C SER A 45 -1.07 -10.39 2.99
N ALA A 46 -1.50 -11.64 3.17
CA ALA A 46 -1.38 -12.70 2.18
C ALA A 46 -2.51 -13.71 2.33
N VAL A 47 -2.87 -14.32 1.20
CA VAL A 47 -3.86 -15.39 1.10
C VAL A 47 -3.20 -16.56 0.39
N ILE A 48 -3.00 -17.66 1.10
CA ILE A 48 -2.49 -18.90 0.52
C ILE A 48 -3.67 -19.71 0.02
N ILE A 49 -3.64 -20.11 -1.24
CA ILE A 49 -4.73 -20.80 -1.91
C ILE A 49 -4.24 -22.16 -2.38
N ASP A 50 -4.92 -23.22 -1.95
CA ASP A 50 -4.67 -24.57 -2.45
C ASP A 50 -5.05 -24.67 -3.93
N GLN A 51 -4.07 -24.99 -4.79
CA GLN A 51 -4.28 -25.05 -6.24
C GLN A 51 -5.38 -26.03 -6.64
N CYS A 52 -5.50 -27.15 -5.92
CA CYS A 52 -6.54 -28.15 -6.20
C CYS A 52 -7.96 -27.57 -6.06
N LEU A 53 -8.15 -26.60 -5.15
CA LEU A 53 -9.43 -25.95 -4.91
C LEU A 53 -9.82 -25.04 -6.09
N VAL A 54 -8.85 -24.29 -6.61
CA VAL A 54 -9.02 -23.38 -7.75
C VAL A 54 -9.35 -24.17 -9.02
N GLU A 55 -8.67 -25.29 -9.23
CA GLU A 55 -8.91 -26.17 -10.38
C GLU A 55 -10.29 -26.83 -10.32
N SER A 56 -10.79 -27.12 -9.11
CA SER A 56 -12.08 -27.80 -8.92
C SER A 56 -13.30 -26.88 -9.08
N ASP A 57 -13.18 -25.60 -8.75
CA ASP A 57 -14.26 -24.62 -8.83
C ASP A 57 -13.69 -23.24 -9.23
N PRO A 58 -13.46 -23.03 -10.54
CA PRO A 58 -12.85 -21.80 -11.04
C PRO A 58 -13.74 -20.57 -10.81
N ASP A 59 -15.07 -20.72 -10.92
CA ASP A 59 -16.01 -19.60 -10.78
C ASP A 59 -16.03 -19.05 -9.34
N GLN A 60 -16.09 -19.94 -8.34
CA GLN A 60 -15.97 -19.47 -6.94
C GLN A 60 -14.58 -18.96 -6.61
N SER A 61 -13.53 -19.49 -7.25
CA SER A 61 -12.17 -19.01 -7.01
C SER A 61 -12.00 -17.56 -7.46
N GLU A 62 -12.62 -17.19 -8.58
CA GLU A 62 -12.64 -15.82 -9.08
C GLU A 62 -13.40 -14.89 -8.12
N GLN A 63 -14.53 -15.34 -7.58
CA GLN A 63 -15.26 -14.57 -6.57
C GLN A 63 -14.42 -14.33 -5.32
N VAL A 64 -13.68 -15.33 -4.84
CA VAL A 64 -12.76 -15.15 -3.70
C VAL A 64 -11.68 -14.13 -4.05
N LEU A 65 -11.08 -14.21 -5.25
CA LEU A 65 -10.04 -13.29 -5.71
C LEU A 65 -10.50 -11.82 -5.74
N GLN A 66 -11.76 -11.56 -6.07
CA GLN A 66 -12.35 -10.21 -6.02
C GLN A 66 -12.35 -9.61 -4.61
N HIS A 67 -12.31 -10.44 -3.56
CA HIS A 67 -12.27 -10.00 -2.17
C HIS A 67 -10.83 -9.97 -1.58
N ILE A 68 -9.81 -10.34 -2.36
CA ILE A 68 -8.41 -10.38 -1.87
C ILE A 68 -7.79 -8.98 -1.73
N GLU A 69 -8.47 -7.92 -2.21
CA GLU A 69 -8.10 -6.51 -2.10
C GLU A 69 -6.58 -6.25 -2.29
N THR A 70 -5.86 -5.92 -1.21
CA THR A 70 -4.43 -5.60 -1.23
C THR A 70 -3.53 -6.77 -0.83
N ALA A 71 -4.13 -7.88 -0.39
CA ALA A 71 -3.43 -9.08 0.03
C ALA A 71 -2.77 -9.77 -1.16
N ILE A 72 -1.65 -10.44 -0.91
CA ILE A 72 -0.93 -11.14 -1.97
C ILE A 72 -1.47 -12.57 -2.08
N PRO A 73 -2.03 -12.99 -3.23
CA PRO A 73 -2.39 -14.38 -3.44
C PRO A 73 -1.12 -15.23 -3.62
N VAL A 74 -1.06 -16.36 -2.93
CA VAL A 74 0.04 -17.35 -3.02
C VAL A 74 -0.57 -18.72 -3.30
N TYR A 75 -0.47 -19.16 -4.55
CA TYR A 75 -0.97 -20.47 -4.95
C TYR A 75 0.01 -21.56 -4.60
N VAL A 76 -0.46 -22.61 -3.91
CA VAL A 76 0.37 -23.76 -3.55
C VAL A 76 -0.42 -25.05 -3.75
N ASN A 77 0.19 -26.05 -4.37
CA ASN A 77 -0.34 -27.40 -4.35
C ASN A 77 0.03 -28.07 -3.02
N LEU A 78 -0.94 -28.21 -2.11
CA LEU A 78 -0.72 -28.79 -0.79
C LEU A 78 -0.67 -30.32 -0.79
N ALA A 79 -1.08 -30.98 -1.87
CA ALA A 79 -0.92 -32.43 -2.01
C ALA A 79 0.56 -32.82 -2.13
N VAL A 80 1.42 -31.93 -2.65
CA VAL A 80 2.85 -32.22 -2.89
C VAL A 80 3.81 -31.28 -2.16
N SER A 81 3.30 -30.20 -1.55
CA SER A 81 4.14 -29.23 -0.83
C SER A 81 4.17 -29.52 0.67
N ASN A 82 5.36 -29.51 1.26
CA ASN A 82 5.53 -29.51 2.71
C ASN A 82 5.43 -28.08 3.29
N SER A 83 5.27 -28.01 4.61
CA SER A 83 5.17 -26.76 5.38
C SER A 83 6.36 -25.81 5.13
N GLU A 84 7.59 -26.33 5.05
CA GLU A 84 8.77 -25.52 4.77
C GLU A 84 8.73 -24.84 3.40
N ARG A 85 8.28 -25.56 2.36
CA ARG A 85 8.15 -25.01 1.01
C ARG A 85 7.10 -23.90 0.98
N ILE A 86 5.97 -24.09 1.65
CA ILE A 86 4.91 -23.08 1.78
C ILE A 86 5.47 -21.82 2.44
N VAL A 87 6.13 -21.99 3.58
CA VAL A 87 6.73 -20.88 4.35
C VAL A 87 7.75 -20.10 3.53
N ARG A 88 8.64 -20.78 2.80
CA ARG A 88 9.62 -20.12 1.93
C ARG A 88 8.95 -19.31 0.83
N GLY A 89 7.96 -19.89 0.16
CA GLY A 89 7.19 -19.22 -0.89
C GLY A 89 6.48 -17.97 -0.36
N LEU A 90 5.81 -18.10 0.78
CA LEU A 90 5.12 -16.99 1.44
C LEU A 90 6.09 -15.87 1.85
N ARG A 91 7.23 -16.21 2.48
CA ARG A 91 8.25 -15.21 2.89
C ARG A 91 8.78 -14.45 1.67
N ALA A 92 9.04 -15.14 0.56
CA ALA A 92 9.48 -14.52 -0.67
C ALA A 92 8.41 -13.57 -1.22
N ALA A 93 7.14 -13.98 -1.24
CA ALA A 93 6.02 -13.15 -1.69
C ALA A 93 5.85 -11.89 -0.82
N LEU A 94 5.85 -12.03 0.50
CA LEU A 94 5.76 -10.92 1.45
C LEU A 94 6.94 -9.95 1.31
N SER A 95 8.17 -10.48 1.18
CA SER A 95 9.36 -9.66 0.99
C SER A 95 9.30 -8.88 -0.32
N ARG A 96 8.85 -9.53 -1.41
CA ARG A 96 8.67 -8.90 -2.72
C ARG A 96 7.66 -7.75 -2.64
N ARG A 97 6.46 -7.99 -2.12
CA ARG A 97 5.43 -6.96 -1.97
C ARG A 97 5.89 -5.77 -1.13
N ARG A 98 6.64 -6.04 -0.05
CA ARG A 98 7.20 -4.96 0.78
C ARG A 98 8.18 -4.09 -0.02
N LYS A 99 9.06 -4.70 -0.81
CA LYS A 99 10.00 -3.98 -1.66
C LYS A 99 9.28 -3.18 -2.74
N GLU A 100 8.33 -3.80 -3.44
CA GLU A 100 7.50 -3.14 -4.46
C GLU A 100 6.74 -1.93 -3.88
N GLY A 101 6.13 -2.09 -2.71
CA GLY A 101 5.41 -1.01 -2.03
C GLY A 101 6.32 0.15 -1.63
N LEU A 102 7.53 -0.13 -1.14
CA LEU A 102 8.51 0.92 -0.83
C LEU A 102 8.96 1.67 -2.08
N THR A 103 9.22 0.95 -3.18
CA THR A 103 9.60 1.56 -4.46
C THR A 103 8.47 2.41 -5.03
N ALA A 104 7.23 1.88 -5.04
CA ALA A 104 6.06 2.60 -5.51
C ALA A 104 5.79 3.87 -4.70
N ARG A 105 5.92 3.80 -3.36
CA ARG A 105 5.76 4.97 -2.49
C ARG A 105 6.81 6.04 -2.77
N LYS A 106 8.08 5.65 -2.93
CA LYS A 106 9.16 6.59 -3.28
C LYS A 106 8.93 7.24 -4.65
N ALA A 107 8.49 6.46 -5.63
CA ALA A 107 8.17 6.99 -6.95
C ALA A 107 7.00 7.99 -6.90
N ALA A 108 5.95 7.68 -6.15
CA ALA A 108 4.81 8.58 -5.96
C ALA A 108 5.21 9.87 -5.23
N GLU A 109 6.04 9.78 -4.19
CA GLU A 109 6.59 10.95 -3.49
C GLU A 109 7.41 11.84 -4.43
N GLN A 110 8.28 11.24 -5.26
CA GLN A 110 9.10 11.97 -6.22
C GLN A 110 8.24 12.65 -7.29
N LEU A 111 7.20 11.97 -7.79
CA LEU A 111 6.24 12.54 -8.74
C LEU A 111 5.51 13.75 -8.14
N LEU A 112 5.00 13.61 -6.91
CA LEU A 112 4.32 14.72 -6.23
C LEU A 112 5.25 15.91 -6.04
N ARG A 113 6.52 15.67 -5.69
CA ARG A 113 7.53 16.74 -5.60
C ARG A 113 7.78 17.39 -6.95
N SER A 114 8.00 16.62 -8.01
CA SER A 114 8.29 17.21 -9.34
C SER A 114 7.12 18.02 -9.89
N GLU A 115 5.88 17.59 -9.64
CA GLU A 115 4.69 18.29 -10.14
C GLU A 115 4.33 19.54 -9.32
N LEU A 116 4.68 19.56 -8.02
CA LEU A 116 4.22 20.62 -7.11
C LEU A 116 5.28 21.68 -6.79
N CYS A 117 6.58 21.39 -6.91
CA CYS A 117 7.63 22.37 -6.59
C CYS A 117 7.52 23.63 -7.45
N ASP A 118 7.49 23.49 -8.79
CA ASP A 118 7.49 24.65 -9.68
C ASP A 118 6.23 25.54 -9.53
N PRO A 119 4.99 24.98 -9.51
CA PRO A 119 3.80 25.78 -9.24
C PRO A 119 3.82 26.45 -7.87
N LEU A 120 4.34 25.76 -6.84
CA LEU A 120 4.40 26.31 -5.50
C LEU A 120 5.40 27.46 -5.37
N THR A 121 6.57 27.33 -6.01
CA THR A 121 7.54 28.42 -6.12
C THR A 121 6.94 29.62 -6.85
N ALA A 122 6.20 29.40 -7.94
CA ALA A 122 5.51 30.47 -8.65
C ALA A 122 4.48 31.18 -7.75
N ILE A 123 3.64 30.44 -7.02
CA ILE A 123 2.66 31.02 -6.09
C ILE A 123 3.33 31.87 -5.00
N LEU A 124 4.39 31.35 -4.38
CA LEU A 124 5.14 32.07 -3.34
C LEU A 124 5.75 33.37 -3.90
N LEU A 125 6.37 33.29 -5.08
CA LEU A 125 6.97 34.45 -5.75
C LEU A 125 5.90 35.49 -6.13
N ASP A 126 4.78 35.06 -6.70
CA ASP A 126 3.69 35.96 -7.10
C ASP A 126 3.07 36.66 -5.88
N CYS A 127 2.91 35.96 -4.76
CA CYS A 127 2.44 36.57 -3.50
C CYS A 127 3.45 37.59 -2.96
N GLU A 128 4.76 37.28 -2.99
CA GLU A 128 5.81 38.20 -2.56
C GLU A 128 5.85 39.47 -3.43
N LEU A 129 5.76 39.30 -4.75
CA LEU A 129 5.72 40.42 -5.70
C LEU A 129 4.46 41.26 -5.52
N ALA A 130 3.30 40.65 -5.34
CA ALA A 130 2.03 41.36 -5.12
C ALA A 130 2.06 42.18 -3.82
N LEU A 131 2.63 41.64 -2.74
CA LEU A 131 2.75 42.34 -1.45
C LEU A 131 3.75 43.51 -1.50
N ARG A 132 4.66 43.55 -2.47
CA ARG A 132 5.61 44.66 -2.68
C ARG A 132 5.03 45.83 -3.49
N LEU A 133 3.88 45.64 -4.15
CA LEU A 133 3.28 46.71 -4.93
C LEU A 133 2.79 47.87 -4.04
N PRO A 134 2.96 49.13 -4.47
CA PRO A 134 2.41 50.25 -3.73
C PRO A 134 0.88 50.28 -3.84
N ASN A 135 0.21 50.72 -2.76
CA ASN A 135 -1.26 50.91 -2.68
C ASN A 135 -2.11 49.63 -2.87
N VAL A 136 -1.63 48.47 -2.40
CA VAL A 136 -2.45 47.26 -2.34
C VAL A 136 -3.63 47.49 -1.38
N PRO A 137 -4.88 47.22 -1.80
CA PRO A 137 -6.03 47.33 -0.91
C PRO A 137 -5.89 46.38 0.29
N PRO A 138 -6.23 46.78 1.53
CA PRO A 138 -6.06 45.95 2.72
C PRO A 138 -6.68 44.56 2.62
N ALA A 139 -7.88 44.46 2.04
CA ALA A 139 -8.56 43.18 1.83
C ALA A 139 -7.86 42.24 0.83
N ALA A 140 -7.05 42.78 -0.09
CA ALA A 140 -6.23 41.99 -1.00
C ALA A 140 -4.93 41.56 -0.33
N GLU A 141 -4.33 42.44 0.49
CA GLU A 141 -3.14 42.14 1.28
C GLU A 141 -3.36 40.95 2.22
N ASP A 142 -4.48 40.96 2.98
CA ASP A 142 -4.84 39.86 3.88
C ASP A 142 -4.98 38.53 3.15
N LYS A 143 -5.54 38.54 1.93
CA LYS A 143 -5.69 37.35 1.10
C LYS A 143 -4.35 36.83 0.59
N PHE A 144 -3.46 37.70 0.10
CA PHE A 144 -2.13 37.28 -0.34
C PHE A 144 -1.30 36.70 0.80
N ARG A 145 -1.40 37.27 2.01
CA ARG A 145 -0.75 36.70 3.21
C ARG A 145 -1.31 35.34 3.58
N ALA A 146 -2.62 35.13 3.48
CA ALA A 146 -3.24 33.83 3.73
C ALA A 146 -2.78 32.77 2.71
N ILE A 147 -2.70 33.14 1.43
CA ILE A 147 -2.22 32.24 0.37
C ILE A 147 -0.73 31.90 0.55
N ASP A 148 0.12 32.89 0.85
CA ASP A 148 1.55 32.67 1.16
C ASP A 148 1.71 31.72 2.36
N ALA A 149 0.94 31.91 3.43
CA ALA A 149 0.98 31.03 4.59
C ALA A 149 0.60 29.58 4.24
N MET A 150 -0.47 29.38 3.45
CA MET A 150 -0.87 28.04 3.00
C MET A 150 0.19 27.40 2.09
N ALA A 151 0.77 28.18 1.18
CA ALA A 151 1.82 27.71 0.28
C ALA A 151 3.10 27.30 1.05
N ARG A 152 3.47 28.02 2.11
CA ARG A 152 4.61 27.65 2.98
C ARG A 152 4.39 26.33 3.72
N ILE A 153 3.18 26.09 4.25
CA ILE A 153 2.83 24.82 4.88
C ILE A 153 2.98 23.67 3.87
N MET A 154 2.54 23.87 2.63
CA MET A 154 2.72 22.88 1.56
C MET A 154 4.20 22.67 1.20
N ALA A 155 5.01 23.73 1.21
CA ALA A 155 6.44 23.67 0.91
C ALA A 155 7.22 22.88 1.97
N GLU A 156 6.89 23.09 3.25
CA GLU A 156 7.44 22.33 4.38
C GLU A 156 7.09 20.84 4.28
N CYS A 157 5.82 20.53 3.94
CA CYS A 157 5.38 19.14 3.75
C CYS A 157 6.10 18.43 2.60
N LEU A 158 6.55 19.19 1.59
CA LEU A 158 7.27 18.68 0.42
C LEU A 158 8.80 18.71 0.59
N ASP A 159 9.33 19.29 1.68
CA ASP A 159 10.77 19.50 1.93
C ASP A 159 11.45 20.36 0.84
N VAL A 160 10.78 21.43 0.41
CA VAL A 160 11.26 22.33 -0.67
C VAL A 160 12.43 23.23 -0.21
N ASP A 161 12.77 23.22 1.09
CA ASP A 161 13.85 24.00 1.70
C ASP A 161 15.26 23.66 1.19
N ALA A 162 15.43 22.58 0.42
CA ALA A 162 16.69 22.26 -0.24
C ALA A 162 16.98 23.08 -1.52
N LEU A 163 15.97 23.75 -2.11
CA LEU A 163 16.10 24.43 -3.41
C LEU A 163 16.38 25.94 -3.33
N THR A 164 16.28 26.56 -2.16
CA THR A 164 16.62 27.99 -1.96
C THR A 164 18.10 28.23 -1.64
N LYS A 165 18.95 27.19 -1.62
CA LYS A 165 20.42 27.30 -1.39
C LYS A 165 21.27 27.33 -2.66
N VAL A 166 20.70 27.52 -3.85
CA VAL A 166 21.47 27.72 -5.08
C VAL A 166 21.06 29.04 -5.75
N ALA A 167 21.55 30.14 -5.20
CA ALA A 167 21.85 31.32 -5.97
C ALA A 167 23.08 32.00 -5.33
N PRO A 168 24.20 32.18 -6.06
CA PRO A 168 25.34 32.97 -5.59
C PRO A 168 25.01 34.47 -5.50
#